data_AF-A0A1V2KZR9-F1
#
_entry.id   AF-A0A1V2KZR9-F1
#
_cell.length_a   1.000
_cell.length_b   1.000
_cell.length_c   1.000
_cell.angle_alpha   90.00
_cell.angle_beta   90.00
_cell.angle_gamma   90.00
#
_symmetry.space_group_name_H-M   'P 1'
#
loop_
_entity.id
_entity.type
_entity.pdbx_description
1 polymer ?
#
loop_
_entity_poly.entity_id
_entity_poly.type
_entity_poly.pdbx_seq_one_letter_code
_entity_poly.pdbx_strand_id
1 'polypeptide(L)'
;MSVDIKVEFLGGLDVIFESERYHKVKLNEKDDGSPLILRDLIHHISTKMIKDEKDVCVFLENGTIRPGILTLINDADWELEGEEEYELESGDVISFTSTLHDLFYVSKLGQSAPEKTLARPICGWCKCDIEM
;
A
#
# COMPACT_ATOMS: atom_id res chain seq x y z
N MET A 1 -16.72 -17.08 -2.11
CA MET A 1 -16.76 -16.32 -3.38
C MET A 1 -15.48 -15.52 -3.48
N SER A 2 -15.06 -15.12 -4.67
CA SER A 2 -13.86 -14.30 -4.86
C SER A 2 -14.26 -12.93 -5.40
N VAL A 3 -13.68 -11.89 -4.83
CA VAL A 3 -13.89 -10.49 -5.22
C VAL A 3 -12.71 -10.07 -6.08
N ASP A 4 -13.00 -9.65 -7.31
CA ASP A 4 -12.01 -9.15 -8.27
C ASP A 4 -11.94 -7.62 -8.15
N ILE A 5 -10.83 -7.09 -7.65
CA ILE A 5 -10.64 -5.65 -7.39
C ILE A 5 -9.49 -5.15 -8.25
N LYS A 6 -9.62 -3.93 -8.77
CA LYS A 6 -8.54 -3.23 -9.47
C LYS A 6 -7.92 -2.23 -8.51
N VAL A 7 -6.61 -2.34 -8.33
CA VAL A 7 -5.83 -1.40 -7.52
C VAL A 7 -4.93 -0.59 -8.44
N GLU A 8 -4.94 0.73 -8.28
CA GLU A 8 -4.10 1.65 -9.03
C GLU A 8 -3.11 2.37 -8.10
N PHE A 9 -1.83 2.40 -8.46
CA PHE A 9 -0.80 3.13 -7.72
C PHE A 9 -0.29 4.32 -8.54
N LEU A 10 -0.38 5.51 -7.95
CA LEU A 10 -0.02 6.78 -8.55
C LEU A 10 0.93 7.57 -7.62
N GLY A 11 1.61 8.58 -8.18
CA GLY A 11 2.51 9.44 -7.40
C GLY A 11 3.86 8.79 -7.05
N GLY A 12 4.33 7.82 -7.85
CA GLY A 12 5.60 7.13 -7.65
C GLY A 12 5.49 5.84 -6.83
N LEU A 13 4.33 5.53 -6.28
CA LEU A 13 4.08 4.25 -5.61
C LEU A 13 4.21 3.06 -6.57
N ASP A 14 4.04 3.25 -7.88
CA ASP A 14 4.23 2.21 -8.88
C ASP A 14 5.63 1.56 -8.84
N VAL A 15 6.68 2.30 -8.47
CA VAL A 15 8.05 1.77 -8.41
C VAL A 15 8.22 0.62 -7.41
N ILE A 16 7.53 0.69 -6.27
CA ILE A 16 7.58 -0.38 -5.25
C ILE A 16 6.71 -1.59 -5.66
N PHE A 17 5.81 -1.41 -6.63
CA PHE A 17 4.94 -2.45 -7.19
C PHE A 17 5.37 -2.84 -8.62
N GLU A 18 6.65 -3.19 -8.79
CA GLU A 18 7.22 -3.65 -10.07
C GLU A 18 7.13 -2.64 -11.23
N SER A 19 6.96 -1.35 -10.94
CA SER A 19 6.67 -0.30 -11.93
C SER A 19 5.38 -0.54 -12.72
N GLU A 20 4.45 -1.31 -12.16
CA GLU A 20 3.12 -1.51 -12.70
C GLU A 20 2.15 -0.57 -11.97
N ARG A 21 1.30 0.11 -12.76
CA ARG A 21 0.32 1.04 -12.20
C ARG A 21 -0.99 0.34 -11.83
N TYR A 22 -1.32 -0.75 -12.53
CA TYR A 22 -2.60 -1.42 -12.42
C TYR A 22 -2.38 -2.84 -11.92
N HIS A 23 -2.93 -3.15 -10.75
CA HIS A 23 -2.87 -4.50 -10.20
C HIS A 23 -4.27 -5.06 -10.04
N LYS A 24 -4.46 -6.29 -10.53
CA LYS A 24 -5.70 -7.03 -10.30
C LYS A 24 -5.51 -7.89 -9.07
N VAL A 25 -6.19 -7.53 -7.99
CA VAL A 25 -6.17 -8.27 -6.74
C VAL A 25 -7.41 -9.14 -6.68
N LYS A 26 -7.20 -10.45 -6.50
CA LYS A 26 -8.29 -11.40 -6.23
C LYS A 26 -8.28 -11.73 -4.74
N LEU A 27 -9.29 -11.26 -4.02
CA LEU A 27 -9.49 -11.59 -2.62
C LEU A 27 -10.53 -12.69 -2.52
N ASN A 28 -10.22 -13.73 -1.74
CA ASN A 28 -11.22 -14.73 -1.37
C ASN A 28 -11.94 -14.23 -0.12
N GLU A 29 -13.25 -14.43 -0.06
CA GLU A 29 -14.04 -14.19 1.15
C GLU A 29 -13.43 -14.94 2.34
N LYS A 30 -13.54 -14.34 3.53
CA LYS A 30 -13.14 -14.99 4.78
C LYS A 30 -14.04 -16.21 5.01
N ASP A 31 -13.45 -17.30 5.52
CA ASP A 31 -14.20 -18.52 5.86
C ASP A 31 -15.30 -18.29 6.91
N ASP A 32 -15.23 -17.16 7.62
CA ASP A 32 -16.18 -16.74 8.66
C ASP A 32 -17.46 -16.08 8.09
N GLY A 33 -17.57 -15.92 6.77
CA GLY A 33 -18.73 -15.31 6.11
C GLY A 33 -18.85 -13.78 6.31
N SER A 34 -17.80 -13.14 6.82
CA SER A 34 -17.73 -11.69 6.95
C SER A 34 -17.43 -11.03 5.59
N PRO A 35 -18.01 -9.83 5.32
CA PRO A 35 -17.69 -9.08 4.12
C PRO A 35 -16.20 -8.73 4.11
N LEU A 36 -15.61 -8.71 2.91
CA LEU A 36 -14.25 -8.22 2.74
C LEU A 36 -14.25 -6.72 2.89
N ILE A 37 -13.44 -6.20 3.80
CA ILE A 37 -13.34 -4.75 4.03
C ILE A 37 -12.05 -4.19 3.44
N LEU A 38 -12.01 -2.88 3.20
CA LEU A 38 -10.82 -2.20 2.67
C LEU A 38 -9.57 -2.46 3.53
N ARG A 39 -9.72 -2.56 4.86
CA ARG A 39 -8.63 -2.94 5.76
C ARG A 39 -7.95 -4.26 5.39
N ASP A 40 -8.73 -5.26 4.96
CA ASP A 40 -8.18 -6.56 4.55
C ASP A 40 -7.40 -6.44 3.24
N LEU A 41 -7.87 -5.61 2.30
CA LEU A 41 -7.16 -5.32 1.07
C LEU A 41 -5.83 -4.60 1.35
N ILE A 42 -5.82 -3.62 2.24
CA ILE A 42 -4.60 -2.89 2.66
C ILE A 42 -3.58 -3.86 3.26
N HIS A 43 -4.03 -4.77 4.13
CA HIS A 43 -3.18 -5.81 4.72
C HIS A 43 -2.68 -6.80 3.65
N HIS A 44 -3.51 -7.15 2.68
CA HIS A 44 -3.13 -8.03 1.58
C HIS A 44 -2.09 -7.40 0.65
N ILE A 45 -2.25 -6.12 0.29
CA ILE A 45 -1.31 -5.38 -0.55
C ILE A 45 0.05 -5.31 0.16
N SER A 46 0.07 -4.92 1.44
CA SER A 46 1.33 -4.77 2.18
C SER A 46 2.08 -6.08 2.40
N THR A 47 1.38 -7.21 2.52
CA THR A 47 2.01 -8.52 2.78
C THR A 47 2.33 -9.32 1.53
N LYS A 48 1.52 -9.24 0.47
CA LYS A 48 1.70 -10.04 -0.75
C LYS A 48 2.26 -9.28 -1.94
N MET A 49 2.02 -7.97 -2.04
CA MET A 49 2.40 -7.21 -3.23
C MET A 49 3.73 -6.48 -3.06
N ILE A 50 4.08 -6.09 -1.84
CA ILE A 50 5.37 -5.47 -1.53
C ILE A 50 6.42 -6.56 -1.29
N LYS A 51 7.52 -6.52 -2.04
CA LYS A 51 8.63 -7.51 -1.93
C LYS A 51 9.48 -7.30 -0.69
N ASP A 52 9.75 -6.04 -0.36
CA ASP A 52 10.63 -5.64 0.72
C ASP A 52 9.83 -5.06 1.89
N GLU A 53 10.00 -5.62 3.09
CA GLU A 53 9.40 -5.12 4.33
C GLU A 53 9.72 -3.64 4.62
N LYS A 54 10.83 -3.14 4.05
CA LYS A 54 11.27 -1.75 4.16
C LYS A 54 10.45 -0.81 3.29
N ASP A 55 9.89 -1.28 2.18
CA ASP A 55 9.05 -0.46 1.30
C ASP A 55 7.61 -0.40 1.84
N VAL A 56 7.23 -1.32 2.73
CA VAL A 56 5.96 -1.28 3.45
C VAL A 56 5.84 0.02 4.25
N CYS A 57 6.93 0.53 4.84
CA CYS A 57 6.91 1.79 5.59
C CYS A 57 6.65 3.04 4.73
N VAL A 58 6.76 2.93 3.40
CA VAL A 58 6.39 4.00 2.47
C VAL A 58 4.87 4.08 2.32
N PHE A 59 4.19 2.93 2.42
CA PHE A 59 2.74 2.83 2.25
C PHE A 59 1.96 2.87 3.57
N LEU A 60 2.45 2.19 4.60
CA LEU A 60 1.82 2.08 5.93
C LEU A 60 2.65 2.76 7.01
N GLU A 61 1.96 3.46 7.90
CA GLU A 61 2.51 4.04 9.12
C GLU A 61 1.63 3.60 10.30
N ASN A 62 2.22 3.00 11.35
CA ASN A 62 1.49 2.49 12.52
C ASN A 62 0.33 1.51 12.22
N GLY A 63 0.35 0.83 11.08
CA GLY A 63 -0.69 -0.13 10.69
C GLY A 63 -1.88 0.48 9.95
N THR A 64 -1.86 1.78 9.67
CA THR A 64 -2.84 2.47 8.82
C THR A 64 -2.15 3.04 7.58
N ILE A 65 -2.94 3.46 6.58
CA ILE A 65 -2.40 4.18 5.43
C ILE A 65 -1.77 5.48 5.91
N ARG A 66 -0.59 5.80 5.37
CA ARG A 66 0.11 7.02 5.70
C ARG A 66 -0.70 8.24 5.24
N PRO A 67 -0.86 9.31 6.05
CA PRO A 67 -1.68 10.47 5.71
C PRO A 67 -1.21 11.28 4.48
N GLY A 68 -0.03 10.98 3.93
CA GLY A 68 0.44 11.55 2.65
C GLY A 68 -0.07 10.83 1.41
N ILE A 69 -0.81 9.74 1.58
CA ILE A 69 -1.38 8.91 0.50
C ILE A 69 -2.89 9.16 0.49
N LEU A 70 -3.37 9.68 -0.63
CA LEU A 70 -4.79 9.79 -0.91
C LEU A 70 -5.31 8.44 -1.41
N THR A 71 -6.38 7.96 -0.81
CA THR A 71 -7.07 6.74 -1.22
C THR A 71 -8.41 7.11 -1.82
N LEU A 72 -8.64 6.66 -3.05
CA LEU A 72 -9.89 6.85 -3.77
C LEU A 72 -10.55 5.50 -3.99
N ILE A 73 -11.85 5.42 -3.72
CA ILE A 73 -12.70 4.26 -3.98
C ILE A 73 -13.66 4.64 -5.10
N ASN A 74 -13.57 4.00 -6.26
CA ASN A 74 -14.38 4.29 -7.43
C ASN A 74 -14.38 5.80 -7.81
N ASP A 75 -13.19 6.41 -7.80
CA ASP A 75 -12.96 7.86 -8.02
C ASP A 75 -13.56 8.80 -6.96
N ALA A 76 -14.05 8.26 -5.83
CA ALA A 76 -14.55 9.03 -4.68
C ALA A 76 -13.55 8.99 -3.51
N ASP A 77 -13.53 10.06 -2.71
CA ASP A 77 -12.69 10.12 -1.49
C ASP A 77 -13.17 9.08 -0.46
N TRP A 78 -12.28 8.17 -0.07
CA TRP A 78 -12.56 7.10 0.89
C TRP A 78 -13.07 7.59 2.27
N GLU A 79 -12.72 8.82 2.66
CA GLU A 79 -13.18 9.45 3.92
C GLU A 79 -14.71 9.60 3.95
N LEU A 80 -15.35 9.67 2.78
CA LEU A 80 -16.82 9.75 2.66
C LEU A 80 -17.49 8.38 2.59
N GLU A 81 -16.73 7.34 2.23
CA GLU A 81 -17.20 5.97 1.97
C GLU A 81 -16.97 5.02 3.16
N GLY A 82 -16.49 5.54 4.30
CA GLY A 82 -16.26 4.75 5.51
C GLY A 82 -14.84 4.20 5.67
N GLU A 83 -13.87 4.76 4.94
CA GLU A 83 -12.43 4.51 5.10
C GLU A 83 -12.09 3.00 5.13
N GLU A 84 -11.56 2.49 6.25
CA GLU A 84 -11.13 1.11 6.43
C GLU A 84 -12.29 0.10 6.53
N GLU A 85 -13.50 0.57 6.84
CA GLU A 85 -14.71 -0.24 7.04
C GLU A 85 -15.52 -0.44 5.76
N TYR A 86 -15.11 0.19 4.64
CA TYR A 86 -15.78 0.03 3.35
C TYR A 86 -15.81 -1.45 2.91
N GLU A 87 -17.00 -1.94 2.58
CA GLU A 87 -17.23 -3.30 2.08
C GLU A 87 -16.87 -3.38 0.58
N LEU A 88 -15.88 -4.22 0.27
CA LEU A 88 -15.35 -4.37 -1.09
C LEU A 88 -16.27 -5.22 -1.95
N GLU A 89 -16.57 -4.71 -3.14
CA GLU A 89 -17.36 -5.40 -4.14
C GLU A 89 -16.55 -5.77 -5.39
N SER A 90 -17.07 -6.75 -6.14
CA SER A 90 -16.38 -7.25 -7.32
C SER A 90 -16.52 -6.25 -8.46
N GLY A 91 -15.40 -5.75 -8.96
CA GLY A 91 -15.34 -4.70 -9.96
C GLY A 91 -14.88 -3.34 -9.43
N ASP A 92 -14.72 -3.19 -8.11
CA ASP A 92 -14.25 -1.96 -7.49
C ASP A 92 -12.86 -1.53 -7.99
N VAL A 93 -12.67 -0.21 -8.04
CA VAL A 93 -11.41 0.43 -8.39
C VAL A 93 -10.91 1.23 -7.20
N ILE A 94 -9.75 0.83 -6.66
CA ILE A 94 -9.11 1.52 -5.54
C ILE A 94 -7.83 2.18 -6.04
N SER A 95 -7.75 3.51 -5.97
CA SER A 95 -6.59 4.27 -6.44
C SER A 95 -5.85 4.91 -5.27
N PHE A 96 -4.56 4.64 -5.15
CA PHE A 96 -3.67 5.21 -4.14
C PHE A 96 -2.74 6.24 -4.78
N THR A 97 -2.80 7.48 -4.33
CA THR A 97 -2.00 8.60 -4.86
C THR A 97 -1.14 9.24 -3.78
N SER A 98 0.19 9.15 -3.90
CA SER A 98 1.10 9.89 -3.00
C SER A 98 1.21 11.37 -3.42
N THR A 99 1.02 12.30 -2.49
CA THR A 99 0.89 13.74 -2.83
C THR A 99 2.07 14.64 -2.49
N LEU A 100 2.87 14.42 -1.43
CA LEU A 100 3.77 15.51 -0.98
C LEU A 100 5.18 15.16 -0.45
N HIS A 101 5.49 13.95 0.03
CA HIS A 101 6.81 13.71 0.67
C HIS A 101 7.54 12.43 0.22
N ASP A 102 6.83 11.41 -0.28
CA ASP A 102 7.44 10.12 -0.62
C ASP A 102 8.06 10.03 -2.02
N LEU A 103 7.77 10.99 -2.91
CA LEU A 103 8.47 11.12 -4.21
C LEU A 103 10.00 11.19 -4.04
N PHE A 104 10.48 11.78 -2.93
CA PHE A 104 11.92 11.87 -2.65
C PHE A 104 12.53 10.54 -2.19
N TYR A 105 11.73 9.64 -1.61
CA TYR A 105 12.16 8.32 -1.15
C TYR A 105 12.13 7.30 -2.30
N VAL A 106 11.03 7.27 -3.06
CA VAL A 106 10.86 6.42 -4.25
C VAL A 106 11.94 6.66 -5.30
N SER A 107 12.27 7.93 -5.58
CA SER A 107 13.31 8.28 -6.56
C SER A 107 14.72 7.82 -6.17
N LYS A 108 14.97 7.49 -4.89
CA LYS A 108 16.20 6.83 -4.43
C LYS A 108 16.16 5.31 -4.54
N LEU A 109 14.99 4.68 -4.43
CA LEU A 109 14.84 3.23 -4.60
C LEU A 109 14.96 2.81 -6.08
N GLY A 110 14.47 3.63 -7.01
CA GLY A 110 14.58 3.39 -8.45
C GLY A 110 15.97 3.63 -9.05
N GLN A 111 16.92 4.18 -8.30
CA GLN A 111 18.33 4.20 -8.70
C GLN A 111 18.98 2.94 -8.16
N SER A 112 19.14 1.93 -9.03
CA SER A 112 20.06 0.82 -8.79
C SER A 112 21.43 1.40 -8.40
N ALA A 113 21.73 1.42 -7.10
CA ALA A 113 23.02 1.82 -6.60
C ALA A 113 24.06 0.83 -7.15
N PRO A 114 25.18 1.30 -7.73
CA PRO A 114 26.27 0.40 -8.04
C PRO A 114 26.77 -0.20 -6.74
N GLU A 115 26.91 -1.52 -6.73
CA GLU A 115 27.57 -2.31 -5.70
C GLU A 115 28.87 -1.60 -5.27
N LYS A 116 28.88 -0.97 -4.09
CA LYS A 116 30.05 -0.76 -3.22
C LYS A 116 29.75 0.11 -1.98
N THR A 117 29.99 -0.52 -0.82
CA THR A 117 30.65 0.05 0.36
C THR A 117 29.80 0.87 1.35
N LEU A 118 29.56 0.23 2.51
CA LEU A 118 29.49 0.79 3.86
C LEU A 118 29.07 2.27 4.01
N ALA A 119 27.78 2.49 4.28
CA ALA A 119 27.33 3.35 5.38
C ALA A 119 25.84 3.09 5.60
N ARG A 120 25.48 2.60 6.78
CA ARG A 120 24.10 2.60 7.28
C ARG A 120 23.58 4.04 7.32
N PRO A 121 22.47 4.41 6.67
CA PRO A 121 21.60 5.41 7.24
C PRO A 121 20.69 4.68 8.22
N ILE A 122 20.87 4.99 9.49
CA ILE A 122 19.95 4.65 10.55
C ILE A 122 18.66 5.39 10.18
N CYS A 123 17.67 4.67 9.65
CA CYS A 123 16.29 5.13 9.62
C CYS A 123 15.95 5.49 11.08
N GLY A 124 15.94 6.78 11.40
CA GLY A 124 15.79 7.28 12.77
C GLY A 124 14.35 7.35 13.26
N TRP A 125 13.38 6.77 12.54
CA TRP A 125 11.95 6.98 12.82
C TRP A 125 11.10 5.70 12.87
N CYS A 126 11.62 4.53 12.45
CA CYS A 126 10.95 3.25 12.75
C CYS A 126 11.36 2.75 14.15
N LYS A 127 10.77 3.33 15.20
CA LYS A 127 10.57 2.59 16.45
C LYS A 127 9.25 1.82 16.34
N CYS A 128 9.26 0.72 15.59
CA CYS A 128 8.35 -0.38 15.87
C CYS A 128 9.00 -1.17 17.01
N ASP A 129 8.60 -0.87 18.23
CA ASP A 129 8.90 -1.69 19.40
C ASP A 129 8.19 -3.04 19.23
N ILE A 130 8.92 -4.03 18.71
CA ILE A 130 8.65 -5.44 18.96
C ILE A 130 9.40 -5.76 20.26
N GLU A 131 8.68 -5.77 21.37
CA GLU A 131 9.15 -6.42 22.60
C GLU A 131 8.91 -7.93 22.50
N MET A 132 9.94 -8.67 22.91
CA MET A 132 10.02 -10.14 23.03
C MET A 132 9.24 -10.67 24.23
#